data_AF-A0A1G1W576-F1
#
_entry.id   AF-A0A1G1W576-F1
#
_cell.length_a   1.000
_cell.length_b   1.000
_cell.length_c   1.000
_cell.angle_alpha   90.00
_cell.angle_beta   90.00
_cell.angle_gamma   90.00
#
_symmetry.space_group_name_H-M   'P 1'
#
loop_
_entity.id
_entity.type
_entity.pdbx_description
1 polymer ?
#
loop_
_entity_poly.entity_id
_entity_poly.type
_entity_poly.pdbx_seq_one_letter_code
_entity_poly.pdbx_strand_id
1 'polypeptide(L)'
;MNPKLERKLRTASKNQLQYLNDLFDSSLAVKSSGATGSQIQLEQHSLGGTVSALIKRDLVEPAGREGRNLRVELSEELKKDSDDAKNLIWSLLKNWK
;
A
#
# COMPACT_ATOMS: atom_id res chain seq x y z
N MET A 1 -10.23 2.95 -12.56
CA MET A 1 -10.35 3.20 -11.10
C MET A 1 -11.78 3.36 -10.60
N ASN A 2 -12.13 2.60 -9.57
CA ASN A 2 -13.38 2.76 -8.79
C ASN A 2 -13.45 4.12 -8.04
N PRO A 3 -14.54 4.90 -8.13
CA PRO A 3 -14.67 6.20 -7.45
C PRO A 3 -14.58 6.11 -5.91
N LYS A 4 -14.93 4.97 -5.31
CA LYS A 4 -14.74 4.75 -3.86
C LYS A 4 -13.26 4.63 -3.50
N LEU A 5 -12.50 3.92 -4.33
CA LEU A 5 -11.06 3.73 -4.15
C LEU A 5 -10.31 5.06 -4.34
N GLU A 6 -10.66 5.82 -5.38
CA GLU A 6 -10.13 7.17 -5.60
C GLU A 6 -10.31 8.05 -4.37
N ARG A 7 -11.52 8.08 -3.80
CA ARG A 7 -11.82 8.88 -2.61
C ARG A 7 -10.99 8.45 -1.40
N LYS A 8 -10.80 7.15 -1.20
CA LYS A 8 -9.94 6.62 -0.12
C LYS A 8 -8.49 7.10 -0.27
N LEU A 9 -7.95 7.09 -1.49
CA LEU A 9 -6.59 7.56 -1.79
C LEU A 9 -6.44 9.08 -1.61
N ARG A 10 -7.40 9.87 -2.11
CA ARG A 10 -7.37 11.35 -1.96
C ARG A 10 -7.48 11.83 -0.51
N THR A 11 -8.10 11.03 0.36
CA THR A 11 -8.26 11.34 1.79
C THR A 11 -7.23 10.64 2.68
N ALA A 12 -6.30 9.90 2.07
CA ALA A 12 -5.15 9.34 2.76
C ALA A 12 -4.13 10.43 3.05
N SER A 13 -3.43 10.32 4.18
CA SER A 13 -2.32 11.21 4.54
C SER A 13 -1.06 10.94 3.70
N LYS A 14 -0.14 11.90 3.65
CA LYS A 14 1.15 11.76 2.95
C LYS A 14 1.89 10.48 3.33
N ASN A 15 1.96 10.16 4.62
CA ASN A 15 2.64 8.95 5.10
C ASN A 15 1.94 7.66 4.64
N GLN A 16 0.61 7.67 4.54
CA GLN A 16 -0.16 6.54 4.01
C GLN A 16 0.06 6.36 2.50
N LEU A 17 0.09 7.47 1.74
CA LEU A 17 0.37 7.44 0.31
C LEU A 17 1.80 7.00 0.01
N GLN A 18 2.77 7.49 0.77
CA GLN A 18 4.17 7.07 0.62
C GLN A 18 4.30 5.57 0.88
N TYR A 19 3.69 5.07 1.96
CA TYR A 19 3.67 3.64 2.26
C TYR A 19 3.03 2.81 1.14
N LEU A 20 1.90 3.26 0.59
CA LEU A 20 1.25 2.58 -0.54
C LEU A 20 2.14 2.61 -1.79
N ASN A 21 2.82 3.73 -2.07
CA ASN A 21 3.74 3.84 -3.20
C ASN A 21 4.91 2.86 -3.05
N ASP A 22 5.50 2.78 -1.86
CA ASP A 22 6.57 1.83 -1.54
C ASP A 22 6.09 0.38 -1.65
N LEU A 23 4.82 0.10 -1.27
CA LEU A 23 4.20 -1.22 -1.41
C LEU A 23 3.92 -1.60 -2.86
N PHE A 24 3.51 -0.64 -3.70
CA PHE A 24 3.38 -0.84 -5.14
C PHE A 24 4.73 -1.15 -5.79
N ASP A 25 5.78 -0.42 -5.41
CA ASP A 25 7.12 -0.61 -5.95
C ASP A 25 7.74 -1.94 -5.49
N SER A 26 7.59 -2.28 -4.21
CA SER A 26 8.03 -3.55 -3.64
C SER A 26 7.26 -4.75 -4.21
N SER A 27 5.94 -4.63 -4.43
CA SER A 27 5.14 -5.66 -5.08
C SER A 27 5.58 -5.93 -6.53
N LEU A 28 6.03 -4.89 -7.24
CA LEU A 28 6.63 -4.99 -8.57
C LEU A 28 8.01 -5.65 -8.56
N ALA A 29 8.85 -5.33 -7.57
CA ALA A 29 10.17 -5.97 -7.40
C ALA A 29 10.06 -7.48 -7.12
N VAL A 30 9.04 -7.88 -6.34
CA VAL A 30 8.81 -9.29 -5.96
C VAL A 30 8.30 -10.17 -7.11
N LYS A 31 7.54 -9.61 -8.08
CA LYS A 31 7.13 -10.35 -9.29
C LYS A 31 8.31 -10.83 -10.14
N SER A 32 9.50 -10.24 -9.99
CA SER A 32 10.69 -10.63 -10.74
C SER A 32 11.47 -11.81 -10.13
N SER A 33 11.17 -12.24 -8.89
CA SER A 33 11.98 -13.27 -8.19
C SER A 33 11.18 -14.43 -7.57
N GLY A 34 9.93 -14.67 -7.97
CA GLY A 34 9.22 -15.92 -7.64
C GLY A 34 8.78 -16.08 -6.19
N ALA A 35 8.91 -15.06 -5.34
CA ALA A 35 8.34 -15.07 -3.99
C ALA A 35 6.87 -14.60 -4.04
N THR A 36 5.95 -15.44 -3.59
CA THR A 36 4.49 -15.23 -3.72
C THR A 36 3.91 -14.31 -2.63
N GLY A 37 4.49 -13.12 -2.43
CA GLY A 37 3.89 -12.13 -1.54
C GLY A 37 4.75 -10.88 -1.37
N SER A 38 4.11 -9.72 -1.45
CA SER A 38 4.81 -8.42 -1.34
C SER A 38 5.26 -8.20 0.10
N GLN A 39 6.45 -8.67 0.48
CA GLN A 39 6.98 -8.45 1.83
C GLN A 39 7.53 -7.03 1.97
N ILE A 40 6.69 -6.08 2.40
CA ILE A 40 7.26 -4.96 3.17
C ILE A 40 7.62 -5.50 4.54
N GLN A 41 8.92 -5.70 4.75
CA GLN A 41 9.45 -5.95 6.08
C GLN A 41 9.29 -4.65 6.87
N LEU A 42 8.30 -4.63 7.77
CA LEU A 42 8.10 -3.55 8.74
C LEU A 42 9.20 -3.65 9.80
N GLU A 43 10.45 -3.39 9.40
CA GLU A 43 11.56 -3.15 10.32
C GLU A 43 11.22 -1.89 11.12
N GLN A 44 10.54 -2.06 12.25
CA GLN A 44 10.48 -1.20 13.45
C GLN A 44 10.43 0.33 13.32
N HIS A 45 10.12 0.93 12.18
CA HIS A 45 9.87 2.36 12.08
C HIS A 45 8.39 2.59 12.34
N SER A 46 8.04 3.27 13.44
CA SER A 46 6.81 4.02 13.81
C SER A 46 5.58 4.04 12.86
N LEU A 47 5.23 2.92 12.21
CA LEU A 47 4.25 2.80 11.12
C LEU A 47 3.06 1.91 11.50
N GLY A 48 3.02 1.37 12.72
CA GLY A 48 1.88 0.59 13.22
C GLY A 48 0.55 1.34 13.07
N GLY A 49 0.54 2.66 13.28
CA GLY A 49 -0.63 3.51 13.07
C GLY A 49 -1.00 3.67 11.58
N THR A 50 -0.01 3.90 10.71
CA THR A 50 -0.20 4.06 9.26
C THR A 50 -0.77 2.79 8.64
N VAL A 51 -0.16 1.63 8.91
CA VAL A 51 -0.59 0.33 8.38
C VAL A 51 -1.98 -0.03 8.92
N SER A 52 -2.23 0.11 10.22
CA SER A 52 -3.55 -0.15 10.79
C SER A 52 -4.62 0.76 10.19
N ALA A 53 -4.30 2.02 9.89
CA ALA A 53 -5.22 2.96 9.27
C ALA A 53 -5.45 2.69 7.78
N LEU A 54 -4.50 2.07 7.08
CA LEU A 54 -4.66 1.58 5.72
C LEU A 54 -5.52 0.31 5.67
N ILE A 55 -5.32 -0.60 6.63
CA ILE A 55 -6.16 -1.80 6.80
C ILE A 55 -7.62 -1.40 7.08
N LYS A 56 -7.83 -0.48 8.02
CA LYS A 56 -9.18 0.07 8.31
C LYS A 56 -9.84 0.79 7.13
N ARG A 57 -9.07 1.16 6.10
CA ARG A 57 -9.57 1.80 4.88
C ARG A 57 -9.76 0.79 3.74
N ASP A 58 -9.51 -0.50 3.97
CA ASP A 58 -9.45 -1.55 2.95
C ASP A 58 -8.54 -1.18 1.77
N LEU A 59 -7.45 -0.44 2.04
CA LEU A 59 -6.44 -0.14 1.04
C LEU A 59 -5.40 -1.25 1.03
N VAL A 60 -5.07 -1.81 2.19
CA VAL A 60 -4.17 -2.96 2.32
C VAL A 60 -4.84 -4.02 3.18
N GLU A 61 -4.42 -5.27 3.00
CA GLU A 61 -4.94 -6.42 3.72
C GLU A 61 -3.80 -7.18 4.39
N PRO A 62 -4.01 -7.75 5.59
CA PRO A 62 -3.01 -8.58 6.23
C PRO A 62 -2.81 -9.88 5.46
N ALA A 63 -1.60 -10.11 4.96
CA ALA A 63 -1.22 -11.29 4.19
C ALA A 63 -0.51 -12.37 5.02
N GLY A 64 -0.50 -12.20 6.35
CA GLY A 64 0.06 -13.16 7.29
C GLY A 64 1.03 -12.52 8.28
N ARG A 65 1.80 -13.37 8.96
CA ARG A 65 2.83 -12.94 9.92
C ARG A 65 4.10 -13.74 9.67
N GLU A 66 5.24 -13.06 9.73
CA GLU A 66 6.56 -13.69 9.74
C GLU A 66 7.22 -13.38 11.09
N GLY A 67 7.25 -14.37 11.97
CA GLY A 67 7.69 -14.17 13.35
C GLY A 67 6.85 -13.10 14.07
N ARG A 68 7.49 -12.00 14.47
CA ARG A 68 6.82 -10.85 15.13
C ARG A 68 6.32 -9.78 14.14
N ASN A 69 6.61 -9.93 12.85
CA ASN A 69 6.30 -8.94 11.83
C ASN A 69 4.97 -9.25 11.15
N LEU A 70 4.09 -8.26 11.03
CA LEU A 70 2.86 -8.36 10.24
C LEU A 70 3.20 -8.16 8.76
N ARG A 71 2.80 -9.11 7.91
CA ARG A 71 2.84 -8.94 6.45
C ARG A 71 1.53 -8.33 5.99
N VAL A 72 1.62 -7.34 5.12
CA VAL A 72 0.46 -6.71 4.48
C VAL A 72 0.66 -6.64 2.99
N GLU A 73 -0.43 -6.69 2.26
CA GLU A 73 -0.47 -6.61 0.81
C GLU A 73 -1.50 -5.61 0.35
N LEU A 74 -1.39 -5.17 -0.90
CA LEU A 74 -2.42 -4.34 -1.52
C LEU A 74 -3.75 -5.10 -1.54
N SER A 75 -4.83 -4.38 -1.25
CA SER A 75 -6.19 -4.90 -1.40
C SER A 75 -6.45 -5.37 -2.82
N GLU A 76 -7.37 -6.32 -3.00
CA GLU A 76 -7.78 -6.76 -4.33
C GLU A 76 -8.30 -5.61 -5.21
N GLU A 77 -8.96 -4.62 -4.63
CA GLU A 77 -9.42 -3.42 -5.33
C GLU A 77 -8.23 -2.60 -5.88
N LEU A 78 -7.20 -2.35 -5.06
CA LEU A 78 -5.97 -1.69 -5.53
C LEU A 78 -5.21 -2.51 -6.57
N LYS A 79 -5.21 -3.83 -6.43
CA LYS A 79 -4.56 -4.72 -7.42
C LYS A 79 -5.26 -4.67 -8.77
N LYS A 80 -6.60 -4.59 -8.80
CA LYS A 80 -7.40 -4.48 -10.04
C LYS A 80 -7.17 -3.15 -10.77
N ASP A 81 -7.15 -2.04 -10.03
CA ASP A 81 -6.93 -0.69 -10.57
C ASP A 81 -5.46 -0.23 -10.37
N SER A 82 -4.49 -1.16 -10.47
CA SER A 82 -3.08 -0.97 -10.11
C SER A 82 -2.44 0.27 -10.75
N ASP A 83 -2.53 0.40 -12.08
CA ASP A 83 -1.90 1.50 -12.82
C ASP A 83 -2.54 2.85 -12.49
N ASP A 84 -3.88 2.92 -12.46
CA ASP A 84 -4.60 4.14 -12.09
C ASP A 84 -4.30 4.57 -10.66
N ALA A 85 -4.30 3.62 -9.72
CA ALA A 85 -4.01 3.87 -8.33
C ALA A 85 -2.57 4.35 -8.13
N LYS A 86 -1.59 3.72 -8.79
CA LYS A 86 -0.18 4.14 -8.74
C LYS A 86 -0.02 5.55 -9.31
N ASN A 87 -0.64 5.84 -10.45
CA ASN A 87 -0.62 7.17 -11.07
C ASN A 87 -1.27 8.23 -10.17
N LEU A 88 -2.40 7.91 -9.54
CA LEU A 88 -3.05 8.83 -8.59
C LEU A 88 -2.19 9.06 -7.36
N ILE A 89 -1.66 8.01 -6.73
CA ILE A 89 -0.78 8.12 -5.57
C ILE A 89 0.44 9.00 -5.89
N TRP A 90 1.08 8.76 -7.03
CA TRP A 90 2.23 9.55 -7.48
C TRP A 90 1.87 11.02 -7.71
N SER A 91 0.71 11.27 -8.35
CA SER A 91 0.19 12.64 -8.55
C SER A 91 -0.10 13.33 -7.22
N LEU A 92 -0.74 12.64 -6.26
CA LEU A 92 -1.05 13.18 -4.94
C LEU A 92 0.23 13.51 -4.16
N LEU A 93 1.23 12.62 -4.18
CA LEU A 93 2.52 12.85 -3.53
C LEU A 93 3.28 14.03 -4.16
N LYS A 94 3.28 14.14 -5.50
CA LYS A 94 3.92 15.24 -6.23
C LYS A 94 3.28 16.60 -5.95
N ASN A 95 1.96 16.64 -5.78
CA ASN A 95 1.21 17.86 -5.51
C ASN A 95 1.11 18.19 -4.01
N TRP A 96 1.73 17.39 -3.13
CA TRP A 96 1.71 17.60 -1.69
C TRP A 96 2.68 18.70 -1.27
N LYS A 97 2.19 19.95 -1.18
CA LYS A 97 2.93 21.10 -0.65
C LYS A 97 2.89 21.16 0.88
#